data_AF-A0A220MCD4-F1
#
_entry.id   AF-A0A220MCD4-F1
#
_cell.length_a   1.000
_cell.length_b   1.000
_cell.length_c   1.000
_cell.angle_alpha   90.00
_cell.angle_beta   90.00
_cell.angle_gamma   90.00
#
_symmetry.space_group_name_H-M   'P 1'
#
loop_
_entity.id
_entity.type
_entity.pdbx_description
1 polymer ?
#
loop_
_entity_poly.entity_id
_entity_poly.type
_entity_poly.pdbx_seq_one_letter_code
_entity_poly.pdbx_strand_id
1 'polypeptide(L)' 'MYDWEALKNGGVNEFTGAELTTLPQNEVTLTEDVQVQFEKLIDALEDLDDVQQVYHNVDLGE' A
#
# COMPACT_ATOMS: atom_id res chain seq x y z
N MET A 1 -5.70 25.68 -1.36
CA MET A 1 -5.24 25.36 0.01
C MET A 1 -4.74 23.94 -0.05
N TYR A 2 -3.49 23.72 0.32
CA TYR A 2 -2.91 22.38 0.24
C TYR A 2 -3.34 21.58 1.47
N ASP A 3 -3.58 20.27 1.31
CA ASP A 3 -4.10 19.41 2.39
C ASP A 3 -3.23 19.46 3.66
N TRP A 4 -1.91 19.64 3.50
CA TRP A 4 -0.99 19.79 4.63
C TRP A 4 -1.24 21.05 5.48
N GLU A 5 -1.66 22.17 4.86
CA GLU A 5 -2.00 23.41 5.56
C GLU A 5 -3.31 23.24 6.33
N ALA A 6 -4.27 22.52 5.75
CA ALA A 6 -5.54 22.20 6.39
C ALA A 6 -5.33 21.33 7.64
N LEU A 7 -4.48 20.31 7.55
CA LEU A 7 -4.19 19.41 8.67
C LEU A 7 -3.46 20.13 9.82
N LYS A 8 -2.49 21.00 9.52
CA LYS A 8 -1.81 21.82 10.55
C LYS A 8 -2.77 22.80 11.23
N ASN A 9 -3.62 23.48 10.45
CA ASN A 9 -4.64 24.36 11.02
C ASN A 9 -5.69 23.59 11.83
N GLY A 10 -5.89 22.30 11.53
CA GLY A 10 -6.73 21.37 12.29
C GLY A 10 -6.08 20.79 13.56
N GLY A 11 -4.84 21.16 13.89
CA GLY A 11 -4.15 20.75 15.12
C GLY A 11 -3.27 19.49 14.98
N VAL A 12 -3.03 19.00 13.76
CA VAL A 12 -2.04 17.94 13.52
C VAL A 12 -0.64 18.57 13.58
N ASN A 13 0.08 18.31 14.67
CA ASN A 13 1.38 18.92 14.95
C ASN A 13 2.57 18.05 14.52
N GLU A 14 2.33 16.76 14.28
CA GLU A 14 3.36 15.79 13.93
C GLU A 14 2.84 14.88 12.81
N PHE A 15 3.64 14.69 11.77
CA PHE A 15 3.34 13.83 10.64
C PHE A 15 4.37 12.71 10.64
N THR A 16 3.91 11.46 10.64
CA THR A 16 4.79 10.28 10.55
C THR A 16 5.28 10.04 9.12
N GLY A 17 4.60 10.61 8.13
CA GLY A 17 4.96 10.54 6.71
C GLY A 17 3.89 11.20 5.84
N ALA A 18 4.23 11.50 4.59
CA ALA A 18 3.27 11.93 3.58
C ALA A 18 3.76 11.43 2.22
N GLU A 19 3.07 10.43 1.67
CA GLU A 19 3.45 9.77 0.43
C GLU A 19 2.27 9.73 -0.54
N LEU A 20 2.56 9.82 -1.83
CA LEU A 20 1.57 9.59 -2.88
C LEU A 20 1.59 8.09 -3.22
N THR A 21 0.46 7.43 -2.98
CA THR A 21 0.31 5.99 -3.22
C THR A 21 -0.98 5.72 -3.99
N THR A 22 -1.03 4.57 -4.68
CA THR A 22 -2.23 4.12 -5.40
C THR A 22 -3.07 3.24 -4.49
N LEU A 23 -4.29 3.68 -4.18
CA LEU A 23 -5.23 2.92 -3.37
C LEU A 23 -6.21 2.14 -4.26
N PRO A 24 -6.42 0.84 -4.04
CA PRO A 24 -7.43 0.07 -4.75
C PRO A 24 -8.84 0.52 -4.34
N GLN A 25 -9.78 0.46 -5.28
CA GLN A 25 -11.19 0.82 -5.00
C GLN A 25 -11.99 -0.32 -4.35
N ASN A 26 -11.56 -1.57 -4.55
CA ASN A 26 -12.17 -2.78 -3.99
C ASN A 26 -11.09 -3.83 -3.76
N GLU A 27 -11.29 -4.69 -2.77
CA GLU A 27 -10.37 -5.76 -2.42
C GLU A 27 -10.86 -7.13 -2.90
N VAL A 28 -9.92 -8.07 -3.05
CA VAL A 28 -10.16 -9.45 -3.45
C VAL A 28 -9.57 -10.38 -2.40
N THR A 29 -10.42 -11.24 -1.83
CA THR A 29 -9.97 -12.33 -0.96
C THR A 29 -9.56 -13.53 -1.81
N LEU A 30 -8.37 -14.08 -1.53
CA LEU A 30 -7.87 -15.30 -2.15
C LEU A 30 -8.13 -16.50 -1.23
N THR A 31 -8.15 -17.70 -1.81
CA THR A 31 -8.07 -18.95 -1.03
C THR A 31 -6.63 -19.14 -0.53
N GLU A 32 -6.44 -19.85 0.59
CA GLU A 32 -5.12 -20.03 1.23
C GLU A 32 -4.06 -20.56 0.26
N ASP A 33 -4.41 -21.53 -0.59
CA ASP A 33 -3.49 -22.14 -1.55
C ASP A 33 -3.02 -21.15 -2.61
N VAL A 34 -3.92 -20.27 -3.06
CA VAL A 34 -3.62 -19.23 -4.05
C VAL A 34 -2.89 -18.05 -3.40
N GLN A 35 -3.22 -17.72 -2.15
CA GLN A 35 -2.55 -16.67 -1.38
C GLN A 35 -1.06 -16.98 -1.20
N VAL A 36 -0.70 -18.22 -0.83
CA VAL A 36 0.71 -18.62 -0.69
C VAL A 36 1.48 -18.48 -2.01
N GLN A 37 0.82 -18.71 -3.16
CA GLN A 37 1.44 -18.47 -4.45
C GLN A 37 1.55 -16.98 -4.78
N PHE A 38 0.56 -16.18 -4.38
CA PHE A 38 0.52 -14.74 -4.58
C PHE A 38 1.63 -14.04 -3.76
N GLU A 39 1.81 -14.39 -2.50
CA GLU A 39 2.88 -13.85 -1.65
C GLU A 39 4.26 -14.10 -2.26
N LYS A 40 4.52 -15.32 -2.75
CA LYS A 40 5.78 -15.63 -3.46
C LYS A 40 5.98 -14.83 -4.74
N LEU A 41 4.89 -14.45 -5.42
CA LEU A 41 4.97 -13.59 -6.59
C LEU A 41 5.35 -12.16 -6.18
N ILE A 42 4.77 -11.65 -5.10
CA ILE A 42 5.13 -10.33 -4.55
C ILE A 42 6.61 -10.32 -4.15
N ASP A 43 7.06 -11.31 -3.37
CA ASP A 43 8.47 -11.44 -2.96
C ASP A 43 9.41 -11.42 -4.17
N ALA A 44 9.08 -12.20 -5.22
CA ALA A 44 9.89 -12.26 -6.43
C ALA A 44 9.93 -10.95 -7.22
N LEU A 45 8.90 -10.09 -7.10
CA LEU A 45 8.88 -8.77 -7.72
C LEU A 45 9.67 -7.76 -6.87
N GLU A 46 9.58 -7.83 -5.55
CA GLU A 46 10.30 -6.95 -4.62
C GLU A 46 11.81 -7.22 -4.59
N ASP A 47 12.22 -8.46 -4.90
CA ASP A 47 13.63 -8.85 -5.04
C ASP A 47 14.31 -8.24 -6.29
N LEU A 48 13.56 -7.62 -7.21
CA LEU A 48 14.11 -7.00 -8.40
C LEU A 48 14.59 -5.57 -8.09
N ASP A 49 15.89 -5.31 -8.27
CA ASP A 49 16.50 -3.98 -8.05
C ASP A 49 15.81 -2.83 -8.83
N ASP A 50 15.16 -3.15 -9.95
CA ASP A 50 14.46 -2.19 -10.82
C ASP A 50 13.00 -1.93 -10.39
N VAL A 51 12.43 -2.77 -9.52
CA VAL A 51 11.04 -2.62 -9.04
C VAL A 51 11.04 -1.69 -7.83
N GLN A 52 10.34 -0.56 -7.97
CA GLN A 52 10.27 0.44 -6.90
C GLN A 52 9.14 0.17 -5.91
N GLN A 53 7.96 -0.23 -6.41
CA GLN A 53 6.76 -0.45 -5.62
C GLN A 53 5.86 -1.50 -6.30
N VAL A 54 5.28 -2.41 -5.52
CA VAL A 54 4.30 -3.39 -5.99
C VAL A 54 2.94 -3.03 -5.41
N TYR A 55 1.93 -2.94 -6.28
CA TYR A 55 0.57 -2.58 -5.90
C TYR A 55 -0.38 -3.74 -6.17
N HIS A 56 -1.19 -4.10 -5.18
CA HIS A 56 -2.24 -5.09 -5.33
C HIS A 56 -3.51 -4.69 -4.59
N ASN A 57 -4.60 -5.36 -4.93
CA ASN A 57 -5.88 -5.23 -4.25
C ASN A 57 -6.28 -6.53 -3.53
N VAL A 58 -5.33 -7.44 -3.33
CA VAL A 58 -5.57 -8.64 -2.54
C VAL A 58 -5.65 -8.25 -1.07
N ASP A 59 -6.70 -8.69 -0.40
CA ASP A 59 -6.85 -8.61 1.05
C ASP A 59 -5.96 -9.69 1.70
N LEU A 60 -4.88 -9.24 2.34
CA LEU A 60 -3.93 -10.11 3.06
C LEU A 60 -4.23 -10.20 4.57
N GLY A 61 -5.28 -9.52 5.06
CA GLY A 61 -5.75 -9.65 6.43
C GLY A 61 -4.78 -9.17 7.52
N GLU A 62 -3.94 -8.16 7.24
CA GLU A 62 -3.03 -7.55 8.24
C GLU A 62 -3.76 -6.92 9.45
#